data_AF-A0A0L8N073-F1
#
_entry.id   AF-A0A0L8N073-F1
#
_cell.length_a   1.000
_cell.length_b   1.000
_cell.length_c   1.000
_cell.angle_alpha   90.00
_cell.angle_beta   90.00
_cell.angle_gamma   90.00
#
_symmetry.space_group_name_H-M   'P 1'
#
loop_
_entity.id
_entity.type
_entity.pdbx_description
1 polymer ?
#
loop_
_entity_poly.entity_id
_entity_poly.type
_entity_poly.pdbx_seq_one_letter_code
_entity_poly.pdbx_strand_id
1 'polypeptide(L)'
;MPGLLTGTEARPGGGVLRFARSELLVRVMVGGAVFWGWDGAGPTPSYAVVGEGPEPDPRAVLEPDTGGGWRVVSERVTVAVSRHGAVEVRTPGGTVLRREAPPRWWEPVDPRMGGARWLQRSEVPADARFFGLGGR
;
A
#
# COMPACT_ATOMS: atom_id res chain seq x y z
N MET A 1 -3.24 8.56 11.30
CA MET A 1 -2.36 7.40 11.55
C MET A 1 -3.25 6.19 11.86
N PRO A 2 -3.02 5.01 11.28
CA PRO A 2 -3.95 3.86 11.34
C PRO A 2 -4.20 3.25 12.73
N GLY A 3 -3.21 3.29 13.62
CA GLY A 3 -3.25 2.59 14.91
C GLY A 3 -2.52 1.24 14.87
N LEU A 4 -2.69 0.41 15.90
CA LEU A 4 -2.13 -0.95 15.92
C LEU A 4 -2.97 -1.88 15.06
N LEU A 5 -2.31 -2.85 14.43
CA LEU A 5 -2.95 -3.95 13.72
C LEU A 5 -3.76 -4.81 14.71
N THR A 6 -5.01 -5.11 14.36
CA THR A 6 -5.98 -5.85 15.18
C THR A 6 -6.47 -7.14 14.53
N GLY A 7 -6.35 -7.27 13.21
CA GLY A 7 -6.75 -8.49 12.52
C GLY A 7 -6.47 -8.46 11.02
N THR A 8 -6.68 -9.60 10.38
CA THR A 8 -6.45 -9.79 8.95
C THR A 8 -7.50 -10.70 8.33
N GLU A 9 -7.79 -10.48 7.06
CA GLU A 9 -8.73 -11.26 6.28
C GLU A 9 -8.10 -11.54 4.90
N ALA A 10 -7.81 -12.81 4.62
CA ALA A 10 -7.27 -13.20 3.32
C ALA A 10 -8.32 -13.01 2.21
N ARG A 11 -7.88 -12.51 1.06
CA ARG A 11 -8.69 -12.33 -0.16
C ARG A 11 -7.84 -12.68 -1.39
N PRO A 12 -8.44 -12.89 -2.57
CA PRO A 12 -7.67 -13.12 -3.79
C PRO A 12 -6.60 -12.03 -4.00
N GLY A 13 -5.36 -12.45 -4.28
CA GLY A 13 -4.23 -11.55 -4.47
C GLY A 13 -3.61 -10.98 -3.19
N GLY A 14 -4.13 -11.28 -1.99
CA GLY A 14 -3.63 -10.69 -0.74
C GLY A 14 -4.71 -10.67 0.34
N GLY A 15 -5.17 -9.47 0.72
CA GLY A 15 -6.21 -9.36 1.75
C GLY A 15 -6.36 -7.98 2.38
N VAL A 16 -7.16 -7.95 3.44
CA VAL A 16 -7.42 -6.76 4.26
C VAL A 16 -6.69 -6.90 5.58
N LEU A 17 -5.99 -5.82 5.97
CA LEU A 17 -5.38 -5.65 7.27
C LEU A 17 -6.16 -4.60 8.05
N ARG A 18 -6.71 -4.99 9.19
CA ARG A 18 -7.52 -4.12 10.06
C ARG A 18 -6.64 -3.54 11.14
N PHE A 19 -6.64 -2.22 11.24
CA PHE A 19 -6.01 -1.45 12.30
C PHE A 19 -7.08 -0.85 13.22
N ALA A 20 -6.68 -0.38 14.40
CA ALA A 20 -7.60 0.17 15.38
C ALA A 20 -8.49 1.34 14.87
N ARG A 21 -8.08 2.05 13.83
CA ARG A 21 -8.84 3.20 13.27
C ARG A 21 -9.00 3.18 11.74
N SER A 22 -8.39 2.22 11.06
CA SER A 22 -8.32 2.20 9.60
C SER A 22 -8.21 0.77 9.07
N GLU A 23 -8.49 0.60 7.80
CA GLU A 23 -8.33 -0.67 7.09
C GLU A 23 -7.44 -0.48 5.87
N LEU A 24 -6.56 -1.44 5.62
CA LEU A 24 -5.70 -1.47 4.44
C LEU A 24 -6.06 -2.69 3.59
N LEU A 25 -6.49 -2.46 2.36
CA LEU A 25 -6.56 -3.49 1.34
C LEU A 25 -5.21 -3.56 0.62
N VAL A 26 -4.64 -4.75 0.48
CA VAL A 26 -3.47 -5.02 -0.38
C VAL A 26 -3.82 -6.13 -1.35
N ARG A 27 -3.57 -5.91 -2.65
CA ARG A 27 -3.72 -6.91 -3.71
C ARG A 27 -2.51 -6.88 -4.63
N VAL A 28 -1.95 -8.06 -4.89
CA VAL A 28 -1.02 -8.31 -5.97
C VAL A 28 -1.81 -8.89 -7.14
N MET A 29 -1.67 -8.27 -8.29
CA MET A 29 -2.34 -8.65 -9.53
C MET A 29 -1.42 -9.53 -10.38
N VAL A 30 -2.00 -10.27 -11.32
CA VAL A 30 -1.23 -11.03 -12.32
C VAL A 30 -0.25 -10.08 -13.03
N GLY A 31 1.01 -10.52 -13.15
CA GLY A 31 2.09 -9.69 -13.69
C GLY A 31 2.86 -8.86 -12.66
N GLY A 32 2.45 -8.86 -11.39
CA GLY A 32 3.20 -8.25 -10.29
C GLY A 32 2.85 -6.79 -10.01
N ALA A 33 1.79 -6.25 -10.63
CA ALA A 33 1.24 -4.96 -10.24
C ALA A 33 0.66 -5.05 -8.82
N VAL A 34 0.85 -4.01 -8.02
CA VAL A 34 0.36 -3.94 -6.64
C VAL A 34 -0.64 -2.80 -6.51
N PHE A 35 -1.82 -3.13 -5.99
CA PHE A 35 -2.78 -2.15 -5.50
C PHE A 35 -2.78 -2.17 -3.97
N TRP A 36 -2.78 -0.99 -3.35
CA TRP A 36 -3.21 -0.85 -1.96
C TRP A 36 -4.07 0.38 -1.76
N GLY A 37 -5.05 0.27 -0.86
CA GLY A 37 -6.01 1.31 -0.57
C GLY A 37 -6.35 1.34 0.90
N TRP A 38 -6.46 2.54 1.46
CA TRP A 38 -6.88 2.76 2.84
C TRP A 38 -8.37 3.07 2.90
N ASP A 39 -9.03 2.60 3.95
CA ASP A 39 -10.39 3.01 4.35
C ASP A 39 -11.42 2.91 3.22
N GLY A 40 -11.41 1.77 2.50
CA GLY A 40 -12.36 1.45 1.43
C GLY A 40 -12.00 2.03 0.06
N ALA A 41 -10.89 2.77 -0.08
CA ALA A 41 -10.42 3.22 -1.38
C ALA A 41 -10.13 2.02 -2.30
N GLY A 42 -10.87 1.95 -3.40
CA GLY A 42 -10.69 0.95 -4.46
C GLY A 42 -9.84 1.48 -5.62
N PRO A 43 -9.45 0.61 -6.58
CA PRO A 43 -8.77 1.03 -7.80
C PRO A 43 -9.68 1.84 -8.73
N THR A 44 -11.00 1.66 -8.60
CA THR A 44 -12.04 2.35 -9.36
C THR A 44 -12.97 3.13 -8.42
N PRO A 45 -13.53 4.27 -8.86
CA PRO A 45 -13.30 4.93 -10.14
C PRO A 45 -11.91 5.61 -10.20
N SER A 46 -11.22 5.50 -11.34
CA SER A 46 -9.95 6.19 -11.59
C SER A 46 -9.87 6.60 -13.05
N TYR A 47 -9.43 7.83 -13.32
CA TYR A 47 -9.22 8.32 -14.69
C TYR A 47 -8.02 7.65 -15.36
N ALA A 48 -7.13 7.03 -14.58
CA ALA A 48 -5.87 6.45 -15.04
C ALA A 48 -5.90 4.91 -15.11
N VAL A 49 -6.92 4.27 -14.53
CA VAL A 49 -7.09 2.80 -14.56
C VAL A 49 -8.27 2.51 -15.49
N VAL A 50 -7.99 1.82 -16.60
CA VAL A 50 -9.02 1.40 -17.55
C VAL A 50 -9.69 0.14 -17.02
N GLY A 51 -11.01 0.19 -16.83
CA GLY A 51 -11.77 -0.91 -16.24
C GLY A 51 -11.35 -1.22 -14.80
N GLU A 52 -11.43 -2.49 -14.40
CA GLU A 52 -11.07 -2.96 -13.05
C GLU A 52 -9.56 -3.22 -12.87
N GLY A 53 -8.78 -3.10 -13.94
CA GLY A 53 -7.37 -3.51 -13.97
C GLY A 53 -7.17 -5.02 -14.19
N PRO A 54 -5.93 -5.53 -14.06
CA PRO A 54 -5.64 -6.97 -14.18
C PRO A 54 -6.32 -7.77 -13.06
N GLU A 55 -6.51 -9.08 -13.26
CA GLU A 55 -7.05 -9.96 -12.21
C GLU A 55 -6.08 -10.14 -11.02
N PRO A 56 -6.57 -10.35 -9.78
CA PRO A 56 -5.73 -10.70 -8.64
C PRO A 56 -4.93 -11.98 -8.92
N ASP A 57 -3.66 -12.03 -8.49
CA ASP A 57 -2.84 -13.22 -8.64
C ASP A 57 -3.31 -14.32 -7.66
N PRO A 58 -3.83 -15.46 -8.13
CA PRO A 58 -4.31 -16.53 -7.25
C PRO A 58 -3.18 -17.20 -6.45
N ARG A 59 -1.92 -16.98 -6.85
CA ARG A 59 -0.74 -17.52 -6.15
C ARG A 59 -0.25 -16.60 -5.03
N ALA A 60 -0.76 -15.37 -4.95
CA ALA A 60 -0.37 -14.44 -3.90
C ALA A 60 -1.08 -14.79 -2.59
N VAL A 61 -0.31 -14.92 -1.51
CA VAL A 61 -0.79 -15.36 -0.19
C VAL A 61 -0.56 -14.27 0.86
N LEU A 62 -1.53 -14.07 1.75
CA LEU A 62 -1.39 -13.24 2.94
C LEU A 62 -0.94 -14.12 4.11
N GLU A 63 0.21 -13.80 4.68
CA GLU A 63 0.79 -14.56 5.80
C GLU A 63 1.43 -13.65 6.86
N PRO A 64 1.61 -14.12 8.10
CA PRO A 64 2.32 -13.36 9.13
C PRO A 64 3.75 -13.04 8.70
N ASP A 65 4.24 -11.85 9.07
CA ASP A 65 5.64 -11.45 8.87
C ASP A 65 6.38 -11.32 10.21
N THR A 66 7.70 -11.26 10.11
CA THR A 66 8.58 -10.94 11.25
C THR A 66 8.25 -9.56 11.84
N GLY A 67 8.39 -9.41 13.16
CA GLY A 67 8.15 -8.12 13.85
C GLY A 67 6.68 -7.78 14.15
N GLY A 68 5.77 -8.75 13.98
CA GLY A 68 4.35 -8.62 14.31
C GLY A 68 3.52 -7.95 13.21
N GLY A 69 4.09 -7.82 12.01
CA GLY A 69 3.38 -7.41 10.80
C GLY A 69 2.81 -8.60 10.03
N TRP A 70 2.39 -8.33 8.80
CA TRP A 70 1.92 -9.30 7.83
C TRP A 70 2.48 -8.99 6.46
N ARG A 71 2.47 -9.95 5.55
CA ARG A 71 2.95 -9.75 4.19
C ARG A 71 2.10 -10.47 3.18
N VAL A 72 1.97 -9.88 2.00
CA VAL A 72 1.47 -10.54 0.81
C VAL A 72 2.66 -11.01 -0.02
N VAL A 73 2.77 -12.30 -0.25
CA VAL A 73 3.89 -12.92 -0.99
C VAL A 73 3.37 -13.47 -2.30
N SER A 74 4.00 -13.10 -3.41
CA SER A 74 3.83 -13.73 -4.71
C SER A 74 5.19 -14.09 -5.30
N GLU A 75 5.19 -14.83 -6.42
CA GLU A 75 6.40 -15.14 -7.18
C GLU A 75 7.14 -13.87 -7.66
N ARG A 76 6.42 -12.76 -7.85
CA ARG A 76 6.98 -11.53 -8.46
C ARG A 76 7.28 -10.42 -7.47
N VAL A 77 6.58 -10.37 -6.34
CA VAL A 77 6.69 -9.26 -5.40
C VAL A 77 6.26 -9.69 -4.00
N THR A 78 6.90 -9.11 -2.99
CA THR A 78 6.42 -9.18 -1.60
C THR A 78 6.01 -7.80 -1.13
N VAL A 79 4.82 -7.69 -0.55
CA VAL A 79 4.32 -6.48 0.09
C VAL A 79 4.25 -6.72 1.59
N ALA A 80 5.21 -6.19 2.35
CA ALA A 80 5.22 -6.29 3.80
C ALA A 80 4.50 -5.10 4.43
N VAL A 81 3.70 -5.35 5.46
CA VAL A 81 2.95 -4.35 6.22
C VAL A 81 3.29 -4.49 7.70
N SER A 82 3.87 -3.45 8.28
CA SER A 82 4.18 -3.43 9.71
C SER A 82 2.91 -3.36 10.57
N ARG A 83 3.04 -3.72 11.86
CA ARG A 83 1.98 -3.59 12.87
C ARG A 83 1.41 -2.17 13.06
N HIS A 84 2.07 -1.15 12.51
CA HIS A 84 1.67 0.25 12.59
C HIS A 84 1.19 0.84 11.24
N GLY A 85 1.17 0.03 10.17
CA GLY A 85 0.65 0.43 8.86
C GLY A 85 1.68 1.00 7.90
N ALA A 86 2.98 0.90 8.18
CA ALA A 86 4.01 1.15 7.18
C ALA A 86 4.00 0.01 6.14
N VAL A 87 4.19 0.34 4.86
CA VAL A 87 4.16 -0.62 3.74
C VAL A 87 5.52 -0.66 3.05
N GLU A 88 6.02 -1.84 2.76
CA GLU A 88 7.23 -2.06 1.99
C GLU A 88 6.95 -2.97 0.80
N VAL A 89 7.42 -2.56 -0.39
CA VAL A 89 7.41 -3.39 -1.58
C VAL A 89 8.82 -3.92 -1.80
N ARG A 90 8.96 -5.23 -1.95
CA ARG A 90 10.24 -5.93 -2.10
C ARG A 90 10.24 -6.81 -3.34
N THR A 91 11.41 -6.97 -3.95
CA THR A 91 11.64 -8.00 -4.98
C THR A 91 11.48 -9.41 -4.37
N PRO A 92 11.38 -10.47 -5.19
CA PRO A 92 11.38 -11.84 -4.69
C PRO A 92 12.64 -12.19 -3.88
N GLY A 93 13.79 -11.57 -4.21
CA GLY A 93 15.04 -11.70 -3.46
C GLY A 93 15.11 -10.88 -2.17
N GLY A 94 14.05 -10.15 -1.80
CA GLY A 94 13.98 -9.38 -0.56
C GLY A 94 14.50 -7.94 -0.64
N THR A 95 15.01 -7.50 -1.79
CA THR A 95 15.46 -6.11 -1.98
C THR A 95 14.29 -5.15 -1.90
N VAL A 96 14.37 -4.13 -1.03
CA VAL A 96 13.33 -3.11 -0.89
C VAL A 96 13.32 -2.20 -2.13
N LEU A 97 12.18 -2.13 -2.80
CA LEU A 97 11.92 -1.24 -3.94
C LEU A 97 11.30 0.10 -3.50
N ARG A 98 10.45 0.05 -2.47
CA ARG A 98 9.71 1.21 -1.98
C ARG A 98 9.32 0.99 -0.52
N ARG A 99 9.47 2.02 0.30
CA ARG A 99 9.03 2.04 1.69
C ARG A 99 8.12 3.24 1.91
N GLU A 100 6.98 2.99 2.53
CA GLU A 100 5.93 3.96 2.81
C GLU A 100 5.68 4.03 4.32
N ALA A 101 5.73 5.23 4.88
CA ALA A 101 5.27 5.45 6.25
C ALA A 101 3.74 5.24 6.35
N PRO A 102 3.19 4.97 7.55
CA PRO A 102 1.75 4.91 7.71
C PRO A 102 1.09 6.23 7.27
N PRO A 103 -0.07 6.18 6.59
CA PRO A 103 -0.69 7.38 6.08
C PRO A 103 -1.13 8.29 7.24
N ARG A 104 -1.08 9.60 6.97
CA ARG A 104 -1.52 10.62 7.90
C ARG A 104 -2.68 11.38 7.31
N TRP A 105 -3.67 11.64 8.15
CA TRP A 105 -4.64 12.70 7.88
C TRP A 105 -3.96 14.02 8.19
N TRP A 106 -3.95 14.92 7.22
CA TRP A 106 -3.40 16.25 7.37
C TRP A 106 -4.51 17.27 7.22
N GLU A 107 -4.63 18.12 8.23
CA GLU A 107 -5.53 19.27 8.22
C GLU A 107 -4.67 20.53 8.30
N PRO A 108 -4.88 21.51 7.41
CA PRO A 108 -4.17 22.78 7.50
C PRO A 108 -4.62 23.55 8.75
N VAL A 109 -3.67 24.21 9.41
CA VAL A 109 -3.94 25.09 10.55
C VAL A 109 -4.72 26.34 10.12
N ASP A 110 -4.44 26.85 8.92
CA ASP A 110 -5.22 27.92 8.28
C ASP A 110 -6.19 27.30 7.24
N PRO A 111 -7.52 27.39 7.44
CA PRO A 111 -8.51 26.89 6.49
C PRO A 111 -8.39 27.44 5.07
N ARG A 112 -7.69 28.58 4.88
CA ARG A 112 -7.42 29.16 3.55
C ARG A 112 -6.37 28.38 2.74
N MET A 113 -5.60 27.49 3.38
CA MET A 113 -4.60 26.64 2.71
C MET A 113 -5.16 25.32 2.15
N GLY A 114 -6.49 25.20 2.08
CA GLY A 114 -7.20 24.09 1.46
C GLY A 114 -7.88 23.17 2.47
N GLY A 115 -8.49 22.10 1.95
CA GLY A 115 -9.17 21.10 2.77
C GLY A 115 -8.21 20.09 3.40
N ALA A 116 -8.75 19.32 4.33
CA ALA A 116 -8.11 18.14 4.87
C ALA A 116 -7.75 17.14 3.75
N ARG A 117 -6.59 16.50 3.84
CA ARG A 117 -6.10 15.57 2.82
C ARG A 117 -5.27 14.43 3.41
N TRP A 118 -5.22 13.34 2.67
CA TRP A 118 -4.26 12.27 2.93
C TRP A 118 -2.83 12.74 2.60
N LEU A 119 -1.91 12.46 3.51
CA LEU A 119 -0.47 12.60 3.31
C LEU A 119 0.19 11.23 3.37
N GLN A 120 0.86 10.89 2.28
CA GLN A 120 1.69 9.69 2.16
C GLN A 120 3.17 10.13 2.08
N ARG A 121 4.05 9.46 2.84
CA ARG A 121 5.48 9.76 2.85
C ARG A 121 6.27 8.50 2.51
N SER A 122 6.95 8.57 1.37
CA SER A 122 7.90 7.54 0.92
C SER A 122 9.28 7.82 1.50
N GLU A 123 9.97 6.77 1.95
CA GLU A 123 11.40 6.82 2.22
C GLU A 123 12.13 6.38 0.94
N VAL A 124 13.14 7.17 0.55
CA VAL A 124 13.91 6.93 -0.68
C VAL A 124 15.40 7.04 -0.38
N PRO A 125 16.24 6.24 -1.08
CA PRO A 125 17.69 6.37 -1.01
C PRO A 125 18.15 7.80 -1.37
N ALA A 126 19.26 8.24 -0.78
CA ALA A 126 19.82 9.58 -1.03
C ALA A 126 20.23 9.81 -2.49
N ASP A 127 20.52 8.72 -3.21
CA ASP A 127 20.90 8.71 -4.62
C ASP A 127 19.73 8.41 -5.56
N ALA A 128 18.50 8.30 -5.06
CA ALA A 128 17.31 8.08 -5.88
C ALA A 128 17.15 9.18 -6.95
N ARG A 129 16.57 8.78 -8.09
CA ARG A 129 16.26 9.65 -9.22
C ARG A 129 14.80 9.47 -9.63
N PHE A 130 14.12 10.56 -9.92
CA PHE A 130 12.68 10.56 -10.24
C PHE A 130 12.45 11.09 -11.64
N PHE A 131 11.62 10.38 -12.42
CA PHE A 131 11.31 10.68 -13.81
C PHE A 131 9.81 10.48 -14.09
N GLY A 132 9.33 10.89 -15.28
CA GLY A 132 8.01 10.48 -15.79
C GLY A 132 6.80 11.24 -15.26
N LEU A 133 6.98 12.44 -14.70
CA LEU A 133 5.91 13.23 -14.09
C LEU A 133 5.01 14.01 -15.09
N GLY A 134 4.96 13.57 -16.36
CA GLY A 134 4.21 14.22 -17.43
C GLY A 134 5.00 15.30 -18.20
N GLY A 135 4.30 16.03 -19.06
CA GLY A 135 4.88 17.16 -19.81
C GLY A 135 5.35 18.25 -18.86
N ARG A 136 6.61 18.66 -19.01
CA ARG A 136 7.28 19.65 -18.16
C ARG A 136 7.87 20.74 -19.02
#